data_AF-A0A6J5X959-F1
#
_entry.id   AF-A0A6J5X959-F1
#
_cell.length_a   1.000
_cell.length_b   1.000
_cell.length_c   1.000
_cell.angle_alpha   90.00
_cell.angle_beta   90.00
_cell.angle_gamma   90.00
#
_symmetry.space_group_name_H-M   'P 1'
#
loop_
_entity.id
_entity.type
_entity.pdbx_description
1 polymer ?
#
loop_
_entity_poly.entity_id
_entity_poly.type
_entity_poly.pdbx_seq_one_letter_code
_entity_poly.pdbx_strand_id
1 'polypeptide(L)'
;MFFSGCFVLQGSKGSPIEWVSTHRYHHQFTDTKKDPHSPIQSLWFSHMGWMLDGRRRQFQKELGGLKNVEDLRKQPFYRFLLRTNLLHSIALGGVLIVVGGFPFLVWGVVRSLTR
;
A
#
# COMPACT_ATOMS: atom_id res chain seq x y z
N MET A 1 -5.35 -8.95 10.65
CA MET A 1 -3.87 -8.96 10.78
C MET A 1 -3.14 -8.68 9.46
N PHE A 2 -3.61 -9.15 8.31
CA PHE A 2 -2.95 -8.88 7.01
C PHE A 2 -2.90 -7.38 6.62
N PHE A 3 -3.96 -6.62 6.94
CA PHE A 3 -4.05 -5.20 6.60
C PHE A 3 -2.97 -4.33 7.28
N SER A 4 -2.61 -4.60 8.54
CA SER A 4 -1.63 -3.79 9.27
C SER A 4 -0.18 -4.02 8.80
N GLY A 5 0.17 -5.23 8.34
CA GLY A 5 1.52 -5.52 7.85
C GLY A 5 1.83 -4.85 6.50
N CYS A 6 0.84 -4.77 5.61
CA CYS A 6 0.98 -4.10 4.32
C CYS A 6 1.17 -2.58 4.44
N PHE A 7 0.72 -1.95 5.52
CA PHE A 7 0.95 -0.52 5.77
C PHE A 7 2.41 -0.22 6.11
N VAL A 8 3.12 -1.15 6.75
CA VAL A 8 4.56 -1.01 7.03
C VAL A 8 5.38 -1.17 5.75
N LEU A 9 5.03 -2.14 4.91
CA LEU A 9 5.75 -2.44 3.66
C LEU A 9 5.57 -1.35 2.57
N GLN A 10 4.46 -0.61 2.58
CA GLN A 10 4.25 0.48 1.62
C GLN A 10 4.96 1.79 2.02
N GLY A 11 5.56 1.82 3.22
CA GLY A 11 6.26 2.98 3.76
C GLY A 11 5.39 4.25 3.78
N SER A 12 6.05 5.39 3.87
CA SER A 12 5.43 6.74 3.79
C SER A 12 4.74 7.05 2.45
N LYS A 13 4.72 6.12 1.49
CA LYS A 13 4.25 6.32 0.11
C LYS A 13 2.95 5.59 -0.25
N GLY A 14 2.31 4.89 0.68
CA GLY A 14 1.01 4.26 0.48
C GLY A 14 0.01 4.67 1.55
N SER A 15 -0.82 5.65 1.24
CA SER A 15 -1.93 6.01 2.13
C SER A 15 -3.03 4.93 2.12
N PRO A 16 -3.84 4.81 3.18
CA PRO A 16 -5.01 3.91 3.18
C PRO A 16 -5.95 4.18 2.01
N ILE A 17 -6.05 5.44 1.59
CA ILE A 17 -6.90 5.90 0.48
C ILE A 17 -6.37 5.40 -0.87
N GLU A 18 -5.05 5.44 -1.10
CA GLU A 18 -4.45 4.89 -2.31
C GLU A 18 -4.60 3.37 -2.39
N TRP A 19 -4.55 2.67 -1.25
CA TRP A 19 -4.75 1.23 -1.21
C TRP A 19 -6.18 0.88 -1.61
N VAL A 20 -7.18 1.51 -0.98
CA VAL A 20 -8.60 1.30 -1.33
C VAL A 20 -8.87 1.68 -2.78
N SER A 21 -8.25 2.76 -3.27
CA SER A 21 -8.36 3.15 -4.68
C SER A 21 -7.80 2.07 -5.62
N THR A 22 -6.62 1.54 -5.34
CA THR A 22 -6.02 0.45 -6.14
C THR A 22 -6.91 -0.79 -6.12
N HIS A 23 -7.44 -1.15 -4.95
CA HIS A 23 -8.29 -2.33 -4.80
C HIS A 23 -9.63 -2.18 -5.53
N ARG A 24 -10.25 -0.98 -5.49
CA ARG A 24 -11.45 -0.67 -6.28
C ARG A 24 -11.17 -0.80 -7.78
N TYR A 25 -10.04 -0.31 -8.27
CA TYR A 25 -9.67 -0.49 -9.68
C TYR A 25 -9.38 -1.95 -10.04
N HIS A 26 -8.77 -2.73 -9.16
CA HIS A 26 -8.60 -4.16 -9.35
C HIS A 26 -9.95 -4.88 -9.52
N HIS A 27 -10.92 -4.62 -8.64
CA HIS A 27 -12.27 -5.20 -8.78
C HIS A 27 -13.01 -4.69 -10.02
N GLN A 28 -12.82 -3.42 -10.40
CA GLN A 28 -13.47 -2.84 -11.58
C GLN A 28 -12.91 -3.41 -12.90
N PHE A 29 -11.62 -3.74 -12.92
CA PHE A 29 -10.91 -4.13 -14.13
C PHE A 29 -10.32 -5.55 -14.05
N THR A 30 -10.85 -6.41 -13.18
CA THR A 30 -10.32 -7.74 -12.86
C THR A 30 -9.97 -8.52 -14.13
N ASP A 31 -8.80 -9.17 -14.13
CA ASP A 31 -8.31 -9.99 -15.24
C ASP A 31 -8.27 -9.26 -16.58
N THR A 32 -7.97 -7.95 -16.55
CA THR A 32 -7.69 -7.17 -17.75
C THR A 32 -6.33 -6.51 -17.68
N LYS A 33 -5.86 -5.98 -18.81
CA LYS A 33 -4.65 -5.12 -18.84
C LYS A 33 -4.80 -3.85 -17.99
N LYS A 34 -6.03 -3.50 -17.59
CA LYS A 34 -6.37 -2.35 -16.72
C LYS A 34 -6.36 -2.68 -15.23
N ASP A 35 -6.07 -3.92 -14.87
CA ASP A 35 -5.94 -4.34 -13.49
C ASP A 35 -4.52 -4.03 -12.95
N PRO A 36 -4.40 -3.19 -11.91
CA PRO A 36 -3.11 -2.81 -11.32
C PRO A 36 -2.32 -3.98 -10.73
N HIS A 37 -2.95 -5.12 -10.45
CA HIS A 37 -2.27 -6.32 -9.95
C HIS A 37 -2.81 -7.62 -10.55
N SER A 38 -3.07 -7.59 -11.86
CA SER A 38 -3.63 -8.72 -12.62
C SER A 38 -2.83 -10.03 -12.45
N PRO A 39 -3.48 -11.17 -12.21
CA PRO A 39 -2.83 -12.49 -12.28
C PRO A 39 -2.37 -12.85 -13.69
N ILE A 40 -2.90 -12.19 -14.73
CA ILE A 40 -2.49 -12.36 -16.13
C ILE A 40 -1.03 -11.93 -16.34
N GLN A 41 -0.51 -10.98 -15.56
CA GLN A 41 0.91 -10.59 -15.67
C GLN A 41 1.83 -11.70 -15.15
N SER A 42 1.56 -12.21 -13.95
CA SER A 42 2.13 -13.45 -13.39
C SER A 42 1.59 -13.69 -11.98
N LEU A 43 1.71 -14.94 -11.50
CA LEU A 43 1.42 -15.31 -10.12
C LEU A 43 2.23 -14.47 -9.11
N TRP A 44 3.53 -14.30 -9.36
CA TRP A 44 4.39 -13.52 -8.46
C TRP A 44 4.09 -12.03 -8.47
N PHE A 45 3.72 -11.49 -9.64
CA PHE A 45 3.35 -10.09 -9.77
C PHE A 45 2.05 -9.78 -9.03
N SER A 46 1.00 -10.57 -9.25
CA SER A 46 -0.29 -10.41 -8.56
C SER A 46 -0.19 -10.65 -7.06
N HIS A 47 0.71 -11.54 -6.61
CA HIS A 47 0.90 -11.83 -5.20
C HIS A 47 1.64 -10.70 -4.44
N MET A 48 2.79 -10.24 -4.94
CA MET A 48 3.59 -9.19 -4.27
C MET A 48 4.25 -8.18 -5.20
N GLY A 49 4.53 -8.53 -6.45
CA GLY A 49 5.30 -7.67 -7.35
C GLY A 49 4.63 -6.31 -7.62
N TRP A 50 3.31 -6.27 -7.68
CA TRP A 50 2.55 -5.03 -7.91
C TRP A 50 2.75 -3.95 -6.84
N MET A 51 3.10 -4.34 -5.61
CA MET A 51 3.36 -3.38 -4.53
C MET A 51 4.67 -2.63 -4.71
N LEU A 52 5.64 -3.24 -5.40
CA LEU A 52 6.96 -2.68 -5.69
C LEU A 52 7.01 -2.01 -7.07
N ASP A 53 5.98 -2.21 -7.90
CA ASP A 53 5.94 -1.63 -9.24
C ASP A 53 5.68 -0.12 -9.20
N GLY A 54 6.69 0.66 -9.60
CA GLY A 54 6.60 2.11 -9.73
C GLY A 54 5.49 2.56 -10.69
N ARG A 55 5.09 1.70 -11.63
CA ARG A 55 4.01 1.98 -12.61
C ARG A 55 2.64 2.03 -11.97
N ARG A 56 2.43 1.49 -10.75
CA ARG A 56 1.14 1.53 -10.04
C ARG A 56 0.53 2.94 -9.99
N ARG A 57 1.35 3.95 -9.67
CA ARG A 57 0.91 5.36 -9.61
C ARG A 57 0.58 5.94 -10.97
N GLN A 58 1.32 5.53 -12.00
CA GLN A 58 1.03 5.92 -13.37
C GLN A 58 -0.31 5.31 -13.81
N PHE A 59 -0.52 4.02 -13.51
CA PHE A 59 -1.76 3.30 -13.75
C PHE A 59 -2.95 4.01 -13.09
N GLN A 60 -2.81 4.37 -11.82
CA GLN A 60 -3.83 5.14 -11.11
C GLN A 60 -4.12 6.47 -11.80
N LYS A 61 -3.10 7.24 -12.22
CA LYS A 61 -3.29 8.51 -12.92
C LYS A 61 -4.06 8.34 -14.24
N GLU A 62 -3.72 7.34 -15.03
CA GLU A 62 -4.37 7.02 -16.31
C GLU A 62 -5.85 6.62 -16.12
N LEU A 63 -6.18 5.94 -15.01
CA LEU A 63 -7.55 5.55 -14.65
C LEU A 63 -8.38 6.67 -14.02
N GLY A 64 -7.83 7.88 -13.87
CA GLY A 64 -8.54 9.02 -13.24
C GLY A 64 -8.11 9.32 -11.81
N GLY A 65 -6.99 8.78 -11.35
CA GLY A 65 -6.38 9.05 -10.06
C GLY A 65 -7.24 8.54 -8.90
N LEU A 66 -7.34 9.36 -7.85
CA LEU A 66 -8.11 9.05 -6.63
C LEU A 66 -9.60 9.41 -6.73
N LYS A 67 -10.11 9.69 -7.93
CA LYS A 67 -11.54 10.00 -8.13
C LYS A 67 -12.46 8.88 -7.66
N ASN A 68 -12.00 7.62 -7.76
CA ASN A 68 -12.75 6.45 -7.32
C ASN A 68 -12.87 6.29 -5.80
N VAL A 69 -12.29 7.19 -4.99
CA VAL A 69 -12.33 7.18 -3.51
C VAL A 69 -12.68 8.55 -2.91
N GLU A 70 -13.27 9.44 -3.71
CA GLU A 70 -13.65 10.79 -3.27
C GLU A 70 -14.72 10.75 -2.15
N ASP A 71 -15.54 9.70 -2.11
CA ASP A 71 -16.48 9.37 -1.03
C ASP A 71 -15.77 9.19 0.31
N LEU A 72 -14.61 8.51 0.32
CA LEU A 72 -13.83 8.29 1.53
C LEU A 72 -13.08 9.57 1.95
N ARG A 73 -12.62 10.37 0.98
CA ARG A 73 -11.90 11.64 1.26
C ARG A 73 -12.77 12.68 1.97
N LYS A 74 -14.08 12.67 1.74
CA LYS A 74 -15.03 13.57 2.39
C LYS A 74 -15.25 13.24 3.87
N GLN A 75 -15.04 11.98 4.26
CA GLN A 75 -15.33 11.53 5.61
C GLN A 75 -14.23 11.99 6.60
N PRO A 76 -14.60 12.53 7.77
CA PRO A 76 -13.63 13.03 8.76
C PRO A 76 -12.72 11.93 9.33
N PHE A 77 -13.25 10.72 9.49
CA PHE A 77 -12.49 9.56 9.98
C PHE A 77 -11.29 9.22 9.08
N TYR A 78 -11.49 9.13 7.77
CA TYR A 78 -10.41 8.82 6.83
C TYR A 78 -9.41 9.97 6.68
N ARG A 79 -9.85 11.23 6.86
CA ARG A 79 -8.94 12.39 6.93
C ARG A 79 -8.06 12.34 8.18
N PHE A 80 -8.62 11.94 9.32
CA PHE A 80 -7.85 11.71 10.55
C PHE A 80 -6.82 10.59 10.36
N LEU A 81 -7.22 9.45 9.81
CA LEU A 81 -6.32 8.33 9.50
C LEU A 81 -5.19 8.74 8.55
N LEU A 82 -5.49 9.53 7.51
CA LEU A 82 -4.48 10.02 6.59
C LEU A 82 -3.47 10.93 7.29
N ARG A 83 -3.95 11.87 8.13
CA ARG A 83 -3.10 12.80 8.89
C ARG A 83 -2.22 12.07 9.91
N THR A 84 -2.76 11.04 10.54
CA THR A 84 -2.06 10.26 11.57
C THR A 84 -1.31 9.05 11.00
N ASN A 85 -1.33 8.83 9.68
CA ASN A 85 -0.75 7.65 9.05
C ASN A 85 0.73 7.44 9.42
N LEU A 86 1.52 8.53 9.40
CA LEU A 86 2.92 8.48 9.80
C LEU A 86 3.08 8.08 11.28
N LEU A 87 2.23 8.59 12.17
CA LEU A 87 2.24 8.22 13.59
C LEU A 87 1.90 6.74 13.76
N HIS A 88 0.92 6.22 13.04
CA HIS A 88 0.57 4.80 13.06
C HIS A 88 1.72 3.93 12.55
N SER A 89 2.41 4.34 11.48
CA SER A 89 3.60 3.64 10.96
C SER A 89 4.75 3.64 11.97
N ILE A 90 5.05 4.78 12.61
CA ILE A 90 6.10 4.89 13.62
C ILE A 90 5.74 4.09 14.87
N ALA A 91 4.49 4.18 15.34
CA ALA A 91 4.02 3.41 16.50
C ALA A 91 4.11 1.90 16.25
N LEU A 92 3.70 1.44 15.06
CA LEU A 92 3.82 0.04 14.68
C LEU A 92 5.29 -0.40 14.56
N GLY A 93 6.15 0.43 13.98
CA GLY A 93 7.60 0.20 13.96
C GLY A 93 8.19 0.09 15.37
N GLY A 94 7.80 1.00 16.28
CA GLY A 94 8.19 0.99 17.69
C GLY A 94 7.73 -0.28 18.41
N VAL A 95 6.48 -0.70 18.22
CA VAL A 95 5.95 -1.96 18.79
C VAL A 95 6.74 -3.16 18.27
N LEU A 96 7.06 -3.21 16.97
CA LEU A 96 7.85 -4.31 16.41
C LEU A 96 9.28 -4.35 16.97
N ILE A 97 9.88 -3.19 17.26
CA ILE A 97 11.19 -3.10 17.92
C ILE A 97 11.11 -3.59 19.37
N VAL A 98 10.07 -3.17 20.10
CA VAL A 98 9.89 -3.54 21.52
C VAL A 98 9.60 -5.04 21.67
N VAL A 99 8.85 -5.63 20.73
CA VAL A 99 8.49 -7.06 20.76
C VAL A 99 9.57 -7.95 20.16
N GLY A 100 10.32 -7.49 19.15
CA GLY A 100 11.24 -8.31 18.34
C GLY A 100 12.72 -7.94 18.38
N GLY A 101 13.10 -6.82 19.00
CA GLY A 101 14.49 -6.36 19.13
C GLY A 101 15.14 -5.80 17.84
N PHE A 102 16.41 -5.37 17.97
CA PHE A 102 17.25 -4.79 16.90
C PHE A 102 17.45 -5.67 15.64
N PRO A 103 17.47 -7.03 15.70
CA PRO A 103 17.64 -7.86 14.50
C PRO A 103 16.52 -7.69 13.46
N PHE A 104 15.27 -7.46 13.90
CA PHE A 104 14.14 -7.25 13.00
C PHE A 104 14.18 -5.90 12.27
N LEU A 105 14.78 -4.87 12.87
CA LEU A 105 15.00 -3.57 12.22
C LEU A 105 16.05 -3.64 11.12
N VAL A 106 17.21 -4.25 11.41
CA VAL A 106 18.31 -4.36 10.45
C VAL A 106 17.87 -5.19 9.25
N TRP A 107 17.13 -6.28 9.46
CA TRP A 107 16.61 -7.09 8.36
C TRP A 107 15.54 -6.36 7.52
N GLY A 108 14.69 -5.55 8.15
CA GLY A 108 13.71 -4.71 7.45
C GLY A 108 14.32 -3.58 6.61
N VAL A 109 15.39 -2.94 7.11
CA VAL A 109 16.08 -1.83 6.43
C VAL A 109 16.97 -2.32 5.29
N VAL A 110 17.74 -3.40 5.49
CA VAL A 110 18.65 -3.95 4.46
C VAL A 110 17.89 -4.47 3.23
N ARG A 111 16.71 -5.07 3.43
CA ARG A 111 15.86 -5.52 2.32
C ARG A 111 15.15 -4.39 1.57
N SER A 112 15.01 -3.23 2.21
CA SER A 112 14.37 -2.04 1.62
C SER A 112 15.34 -1.17 0.80
N LEU A 113 16.65 -1.41 0.92
CA LEU A 113 17.72 -0.65 0.25
C LEU A 113 18.40 -1.39 -0.91
N THR A 114 18.10 -2.67 -1.12
CA THR A 114 18.74 -3.52 -2.15
C THR A 114 17.83 -3.82 -3.35
N ARG A 115 16.84 -2.98 -3.62
CA ARG A 115 16.09 -2.97 -4.89
C ARG A 115 15.77 -1.56 -5.35
#